data_AF-A0A658NJ22-F1
#
_entry.id   AF-A0A658NJ22-F1
#
_cell.length_a   1.000
_cell.length_b   1.000
_cell.length_c   1.000
_cell.angle_alpha   90.00
_cell.angle_beta   90.00
_cell.angle_gamma   90.00
#
_symmetry.space_group_name_H-M   'P 1'
#
loop_
_entity.id
_entity.type
_entity.pdbx_description
1 polymer ?
#
loop_
_entity_poly.entity_id
_entity_poly.type
_entity_poly.pdbx_seq_one_letter_code
_entity_poly.pdbx_strand_id
1 'polypeptide(L)'
;AGVGLGHVRLSIQDLSPLGHQPMASADGQVVMAFNGEIFNFRELRAELAARGHAFRGNSDTEVLLHLYLAEGEAMLPRLNGMFA
;
A
#
# COMPACT_ATOMS: atom_id res chain seq x y z
N ALA A 1 -13.46 8.29 22.04
CA ALA A 1 -12.36 7.30 21.99
C ALA A 1 -11.88 7.20 20.55
N GLY A 2 -10.58 7.06 20.30
CA GLY A 2 -9.99 7.00 18.95
C GLY A 2 -9.31 5.66 18.69
N VAL A 3 -8.90 5.43 17.44
CA VAL A 3 -8.12 4.27 17.00
C VAL A 3 -6.73 4.75 16.57
N GLY A 4 -5.69 3.97 16.85
CA GLY A 4 -4.32 4.25 16.44
C GLY A 4 -3.66 3.04 15.77
N LEU A 5 -2.83 3.29 14.76
CA LEU A 5 -2.01 2.27 14.10
C LEU A 5 -0.54 2.53 14.39
N GLY A 6 0.24 1.46 14.57
CA GLY A 6 1.68 1.51 14.78
C GLY A 6 2.38 0.46 13.91
N HIS A 7 3.57 0.79 13.43
CA HIS A 7 4.37 -0.11 12.61
C HIS A 7 5.87 0.11 12.87
N VAL A 8 6.62 -0.98 13.00
CA VAL A 8 8.10 -0.95 13.07
C VAL A 8 8.64 -1.62 11.82
N ARG A 9 9.35 -0.86 11.01
CA ARG A 9 9.68 -1.24 9.63
C ARG A 9 11.05 -1.90 9.53
N LEU A 10 11.09 -3.06 8.89
CA LEU A 10 12.28 -3.56 8.19
C LEU A 10 12.22 -3.08 6.74
N SER A 11 13.07 -2.13 6.36
CA SER A 11 13.05 -1.52 5.02
C SER A 11 13.72 -2.45 4.00
N ILE A 12 12.92 -3.13 3.17
CA ILE A 12 13.40 -4.02 2.08
C ILE A 12 13.07 -3.42 0.71
N GLN A 13 11.80 -3.11 0.46
CA GLN A 13 11.35 -2.45 -0.76
C GLN A 13 11.09 -0.96 -0.52
N ASP A 14 11.63 -0.09 -1.38
CA ASP A 14 11.65 1.37 -1.20
C ASP A 14 12.25 1.81 0.15
N LEU A 15 13.56 2.00 0.17
CA LEU A 15 14.29 2.38 1.37
C LEU A 15 14.11 3.86 1.74
N SER A 16 13.41 4.64 0.92
CA SER A 16 13.20 6.05 1.14
C SER A 16 12.09 6.31 2.17
N PRO A 17 11.97 7.55 2.68
CA PRO A 17 10.84 7.95 3.53
C PRO A 17 9.47 7.77 2.88
N LEU A 18 9.38 7.62 1.56
CA LEU A 18 8.13 7.39 0.85
C LEU A 18 7.55 6.00 1.14
N GLY A 19 8.36 5.05 1.60
CA GLY A 19 7.91 3.74 2.07
C GLY A 19 7.55 3.68 3.56
N HIS A 20 7.52 4.82 4.27
CA HIS A 20 7.18 4.84 5.70
C HIS A 20 5.73 4.41 5.95
N GLN A 21 5.56 3.69 7.06
CA GLN A 21 4.28 3.22 7.56
C GLN A 21 4.10 3.64 9.04
N PRO A 22 2.86 3.87 9.51
CA PRO A 22 1.60 3.79 8.77
C PRO A 22 1.48 4.84 7.65
N MET A 23 0.98 4.43 6.49
CA MET A 23 0.87 5.26 5.29
C MET A 23 -0.54 5.81 5.13
N ALA A 24 -0.67 7.13 5.03
CA ALA A 24 -1.95 7.79 4.80
C ALA A 24 -2.24 8.00 3.30
N SER A 25 -3.51 7.91 2.92
CA SER A 25 -4.03 8.37 1.63
C SER A 25 -3.84 9.87 1.47
N ALA A 26 -3.90 10.37 0.24
CA ALA A 26 -3.67 11.79 -0.06
C ALA A 26 -4.67 12.72 0.66
N ASP A 27 -5.90 12.27 0.88
CA ASP A 27 -6.96 12.97 1.63
C ASP A 27 -6.96 12.67 3.14
N GLY A 28 -6.04 11.81 3.61
CA GLY A 28 -5.92 11.40 5.00
C GLY A 28 -7.08 10.57 5.55
N GLN A 29 -8.03 10.13 4.72
CA GLN A 29 -9.19 9.36 5.19
C GLN A 29 -8.89 7.89 5.44
N VAL A 30 -7.85 7.33 4.80
CA VAL A 30 -7.41 5.94 4.96
C VAL A 30 -5.96 5.93 5.44
N VAL A 31 -5.68 5.10 6.45
CA VAL A 31 -4.32 4.85 6.94
C VAL A 31 -4.06 3.34 6.90
N MET A 32 -2.97 2.96 6.27
CA MET A 32 -2.56 1.58 6.08
C MET A 32 -1.29 1.27 6.88
N ALA A 33 -1.32 0.17 7.62
CA ALA A 33 -0.13 -0.51 8.11
C ALA A 33 -0.28 -1.98 7.73
N PHE A 34 0.77 -2.58 7.19
CA PHE A 34 0.78 -4.02 6.92
C PHE A 34 2.20 -4.58 7.07
N ASN A 35 2.30 -5.83 7.49
CA ASN A 35 3.56 -6.54 7.56
C ASN A 35 3.61 -7.66 6.53
N GLY A 36 4.58 -7.61 5.62
CA GLY A 36 4.76 -8.64 4.61
C GLY A 36 5.40 -8.12 3.32
N GLU A 37 5.13 -8.82 2.23
CA GLU A 37 5.63 -8.52 0.90
C GLU A 37 4.61 -8.96 -0.15
N ILE A 38 4.30 -8.06 -1.08
CA ILE A 38 3.33 -8.31 -2.16
C ILE A 38 4.10 -8.51 -3.46
N PHE A 39 4.27 -9.76 -3.87
CA PHE A 39 5.13 -10.15 -4.99
C PHE A 39 4.65 -9.59 -6.34
N ASN A 40 3.34 -9.47 -6.55
CA ASN A 40 2.75 -8.94 -7.78
C ASN A 40 2.50 -7.42 -7.77
N PHE A 41 3.05 -6.66 -6.81
CA PHE A 41 2.77 -5.22 -6.68
C PHE A 41 3.13 -4.42 -7.94
N ARG A 42 4.13 -4.83 -8.72
CA ARG A 42 4.53 -4.12 -9.96
C ARG A 42 3.47 -4.23 -11.06
N GLU A 43 2.83 -5.39 -11.17
CA GLU A 43 1.74 -5.64 -12.12
C GLU A 43 0.52 -4.79 -11.73
N LEU A 44 0.13 -4.87 -10.45
CA LEU A 44 -0.95 -4.07 -9.88
C LEU A 44 -0.70 -2.56 -10.05
N ARG A 45 0.55 -2.11 -9.83
CA ARG A 45 0.95 -0.72 -10.03
C ARG A 45 0.77 -0.28 -11.48
N ALA A 46 1.17 -1.11 -12.44
CA ALA A 46 1.04 -0.78 -13.86
C ALA A 46 -0.43 -0.62 -14.26
N GLU A 47 -1.30 -1.51 -13.77
CA GLU A 47 -2.74 -1.42 -14.02
C GLU A 47 -3.37 -0.17 -13.38
N LEU A 48 -3.02 0.13 -12.12
CA LEU A 48 -3.49 1.34 -11.43
C LEU A 48 -2.98 2.61 -12.12
N ALA A 49 -1.73 2.64 -12.56
CA ALA A 49 -1.17 3.76 -13.32
C ALA A 49 -1.93 3.96 -14.65
N ALA A 50 -2.28 2.87 -15.36
CA ALA A 50 -3.11 2.93 -16.57
C ALA A 50 -4.52 3.47 -16.31
N ARG A 51 -5.04 3.29 -15.08
CA ARG A 51 -6.31 3.88 -14.60
C ARG A 51 -6.18 5.32 -14.08
N GLY A 52 -4.98 5.92 -14.16
CA GLY A 52 -4.73 7.31 -13.78
C GLY A 52 -4.30 7.52 -12.33
N HIS A 53 -3.97 6.45 -11.59
CA HIS A 53 -3.42 6.61 -10.23
C HIS A 53 -1.98 7.15 -10.29
N ALA A 54 -1.73 8.23 -9.55
CA ALA A 54 -0.40 8.81 -9.40
C ALA A 54 0.31 8.26 -8.15
N PHE A 55 1.51 7.71 -8.32
CA PHE A 55 2.34 7.15 -7.24
C PHE A 55 3.45 8.12 -6.87
N ARG A 56 3.77 8.24 -5.57
CA ARG A 56 4.87 9.07 -5.08
C ARG A 56 6.14 8.25 -4.91
N GLY A 57 6.01 7.04 -4.38
CA GLY A 57 7.09 6.10 -4.11
C GLY A 57 7.01 4.85 -4.99
N ASN A 58 7.76 3.84 -4.56
CA ASN A 58 7.83 2.54 -5.23
C ASN A 58 7.60 1.38 -4.24
N SER A 59 7.08 1.65 -3.05
CA SER A 59 6.71 0.60 -2.08
C SER A 59 5.46 -0.15 -2.55
N ASP A 60 5.42 -1.44 -2.24
CA ASP A 60 4.21 -2.26 -2.35
C ASP A 60 3.08 -1.75 -1.45
N THR A 61 3.41 -1.11 -0.33
CA THR A 61 2.46 -0.45 0.57
C THR A 61 1.64 0.62 -0.15
N GLU A 62 2.27 1.47 -0.95
CA GLU A 62 1.54 2.50 -1.70
C GLU A 62 0.64 1.86 -2.77
N VAL A 63 1.08 0.77 -3.40
CA VAL A 63 0.26 0.00 -4.34
C VAL A 63 -0.97 -0.58 -3.65
N LEU A 64 -0.82 -1.20 -2.48
CA LEU A 64 -1.95 -1.73 -1.71
C LEU A 64 -2.91 -0.63 -1.28
N LEU A 65 -2.40 0.52 -0.83
CA LEU A 65 -3.24 1.65 -0.45
C LEU A 65 -4.08 2.14 -1.63
N HIS A 66 -3.46 2.30 -2.81
CA HIS A 66 -4.19 2.70 -4.01
C HIS A 66 -5.20 1.64 -4.48
N LEU A 67 -4.84 0.36 -4.38
CA LEU A 67 -5.73 -0.74 -4.74
C LEU A 67 -6.94 -0.80 -3.80
N TYR A 68 -6.74 -0.62 -2.50
CA TYR A 68 -7.82 -0.55 -1.52
C TYR A 68 -8.74 0.65 -1.77
N LEU A 69 -8.19 1.83 -2.09
CA LEU A 69 -9.01 2.99 -2.44
C LEU A 69 -9.85 2.77 -3.70
N ALA A 70 -9.36 1.94 -4.63
CA ALA A 70 -10.02 1.64 -5.89
C ALA A 70 -11.07 0.53 -5.79
N GLU A 71 -10.84 -0.48 -4.96
CA GLU A 71 -11.59 -1.75 -4.97
C GLU A 71 -12.10 -2.18 -3.59
N GLY A 72 -11.69 -1.50 -2.52
CA GLY A 72 -12.00 -1.88 -1.14
C GLY A 72 -11.49 -3.28 -0.82
N GLU A 73 -12.27 -4.03 -0.05
CA GLU A 73 -11.95 -5.41 0.34
C GLU A 73 -11.91 -6.39 -0.84
N ALA A 74 -12.53 -6.03 -1.98
CA ALA A 74 -12.52 -6.86 -3.19
C ALA A 74 -11.12 -7.02 -3.79
N MET A 75 -10.14 -6.25 -3.33
CA MET A 75 -8.75 -6.40 -3.75
C MET A 75 -8.08 -7.69 -3.26
N LEU A 76 -8.54 -8.27 -2.14
CA LEU A 76 -7.84 -9.34 -1.43
C LEU A 76 -7.51 -10.57 -2.31
N PRO A 77 -8.43 -11.08 -3.17
CA PRO A 77 -8.14 -12.21 -4.04
C PRO A 77 -7.08 -11.95 -5.11
N ARG A 78 -6.71 -10.68 -5.34
CA ARG A 78 -5.72 -10.26 -6.34
C ARG A 78 -4.29 -10.22 -5.78
N LEU A 79 -4.14 -10.29 -4.46
CA LEU A 79 -2.86 -10.16 -3.81
C LEU A 79 -2.09 -11.49 -3.90
N ASN A 80 -0.91 -11.45 -4.49
CA ASN A 80 0.06 -12.54 -4.42
C ASN A 80 1.18 -12.10 -3.49
N GLY A 81 1.30 -12.76 -2.33
CA GLY A 81 2.24 -12.35 -1.31
C GLY A 81 1.99 -12.99 0.04
N MET A 82 2.72 -12.50 1.03
CA MET A 82 2.47 -12.74 2.45
C MET A 82 2.16 -11.39 3.07
N PHE A 83 1.07 -11.27 3.84
CA PHE A 83 0.69 -10.01 4.47
C PHE A 83 -0.18 -10.25 5.71
N ALA A 84 -0.14 -9.29 6.63
CA ALA A 84 -1.02 -9.14 7.79
C ALA A 84 -1.37 -7.66 7.98
#